data_AF-A0A849TBX9-F1
#
_entry.id   AF-A0A849TBX9-F1
#
_cell.length_a   1.000
_cell.length_b   1.000
_cell.length_c   1.000
_cell.angle_alpha   90.00
_cell.angle_beta   90.00
_cell.angle_gamma   90.00
#
_symmetry.space_group_name_H-M   'P 1'
#
loop_
_entity.id
_entity.type
_entity.pdbx_description
1 polymer ?
#
loop_
_entity_poly.entity_id
_entity_poly.type
_entity_poly.pdbx_seq_one_letter_code
_entity_poly.pdbx_strand_id
1 'polypeptide(L)'
;MKRVITLVGLAVLLAACGEKVDPRIEQDKLRRSPGFSEARRVCAQCHALPSPNQHPPVAWPSVVARMENYIRGSNKRMPTQSEHDALLGYFQKNSSWK
;
A
#
# COMPACT_ATOMS: atom_id res chain seq x y z
N MET A 1 -24.02 36.68 50.93
CA MET A 1 -24.14 36.83 49.46
C MET A 1 -23.32 35.71 48.80
N LYS A 2 -23.98 34.69 48.26
CA LYS A 2 -23.37 33.48 47.68
C LYS A 2 -23.06 33.74 46.21
N ARG A 3 -21.80 33.59 45.77
CA ARG A 3 -21.44 33.61 44.35
C ARG A 3 -21.37 32.18 43.84
N VAL A 4 -22.25 31.89 42.89
CA VAL A 4 -22.41 30.64 42.17
C VAL A 4 -21.17 30.43 41.30
N ILE A 5 -20.45 29.33 41.53
CA ILE A 5 -19.33 28.89 40.69
C ILE A 5 -19.95 28.13 39.52
N THR A 6 -19.93 28.75 38.34
CA THR A 6 -20.41 28.15 37.10
C THR A 6 -19.52 26.96 36.74
N LEU A 7 -20.10 25.77 36.69
CA LEU A 7 -19.46 24.53 36.27
C LEU A 7 -18.97 24.68 34.82
N VAL A 8 -17.66 24.57 34.63
CA VAL A 8 -17.03 24.35 33.32
C VAL A 8 -17.38 22.93 32.87
N GLY A 9 -18.56 22.78 32.30
CA GLY A 9 -19.01 21.56 31.62
C GLY A 9 -18.71 21.65 30.14
N LEU A 10 -17.44 21.50 29.75
CA LEU A 10 -17.07 21.21 28.37
C LEU A 10 -16.50 19.79 28.34
N ALA A 11 -17.40 18.82 28.42
CA ALA A 11 -17.09 17.42 28.20
C ALA A 11 -16.61 17.25 26.76
N VAL A 12 -15.30 17.05 26.66
CA VAL A 12 -14.47 16.78 25.51
C VAL A 12 -15.17 15.89 24.47
N LEU A 13 -15.24 16.41 23.24
CA LEU A 13 -15.63 15.72 22.02
C LEU A 13 -14.90 14.37 21.90
N LEU A 14 -15.65 13.32 21.58
CA LEU A 14 -15.18 11.98 21.23
C LEU A 14 -14.13 12.01 20.11
N ALA A 15 -12.85 12.10 20.48
CA ALA A 15 -11.75 11.78 19.59
C ALA A 15 -11.61 10.26 19.52
N ALA A 16 -12.37 9.62 18.63
CA ALA A 16 -12.08 8.26 18.19
C ALA A 16 -10.80 8.28 17.35
N CYS A 17 -9.65 8.36 18.00
CA CYS A 17 -8.36 8.12 17.38
C CYS A 17 -8.24 6.62 17.14
N GLY A 18 -8.47 6.19 15.90
CA GLY A 18 -8.04 4.85 15.48
C GLY A 18 -6.56 4.69 15.81
N GLU A 19 -6.21 3.59 16.47
CA GLU A 19 -4.83 3.23 16.79
C GLU A 19 -3.97 3.39 15.52
N LYS A 20 -2.97 4.27 15.56
CA LYS A 20 -2.03 4.44 14.45
C LYS A 20 -1.15 3.20 14.42
N VAL A 21 -1.43 2.27 13.52
CA VAL A 21 -0.58 1.08 13.28
C VAL A 21 0.82 1.54 12.88
N ASP A 22 1.87 0.96 13.48
CA ASP A 22 3.26 1.25 13.11
C ASP A 22 3.48 0.91 11.62
N PRO A 23 3.88 1.88 10.78
CA PRO A 23 4.18 1.64 9.37
C PRO A 23 5.18 0.50 9.12
N ARG A 24 6.08 0.23 10.06
CA ARG A 24 7.04 -0.89 9.97
C ARG A 24 6.35 -2.25 10.04
N ILE A 25 5.29 -2.39 10.85
CA ILE A 25 4.52 -3.64 10.97
C ILE A 25 3.80 -3.92 9.65
N GLU A 26 3.16 -2.90 9.06
CA GLU A 26 2.50 -3.04 7.75
C GLU A 26 3.51 -3.36 6.64
N GLN A 27 4.67 -2.69 6.65
CA GLN A 27 5.72 -2.99 5.69
C GLN A 27 6.27 -4.42 5.84
N ASP A 28 6.44 -4.90 7.06
CA ASP A 28 6.90 -6.27 7.35
C ASP A 28 5.87 -7.33 6.91
N LYS A 29 4.57 -7.06 7.10
CA LYS A 29 3.48 -7.88 6.55
C LYS A 29 3.55 -7.94 5.03
N LEU A 30 3.73 -6.79 4.36
CA LEU A 30 3.87 -6.74 2.89
C LEU A 30 5.10 -7.53 2.43
N ARG A 31 6.24 -7.40 3.13
CA ARG A 31 7.49 -8.12 2.82
C ARG A 31 7.36 -9.64 2.90
N ARG A 32 6.50 -10.14 3.79
CA ARG A 32 6.22 -11.58 3.95
C ARG A 32 5.11 -12.10 3.04
N SER A 33 4.38 -11.22 2.35
CA SER A 33 3.26 -11.65 1.51
C SER A 33 3.73 -12.37 0.23
N PRO A 34 2.94 -13.34 -0.28
CA PRO A 34 3.25 -14.00 -1.55
C PRO A 34 3.45 -13.00 -2.69
N GLY A 35 4.45 -13.24 -3.55
CA GLY A 35 4.76 -12.40 -4.71
C GLY A 35 5.53 -11.11 -4.40
N PHE A 36 5.79 -10.78 -3.13
CA PHE A 36 6.59 -9.59 -2.77
C PHE A 36 8.01 -9.63 -3.36
N SER A 37 8.66 -10.80 -3.35
CA SER A 37 10.03 -10.95 -3.87
C SER A 37 10.08 -10.65 -5.37
N GLU A 38 9.10 -11.16 -6.12
CA GLU A 38 8.93 -10.96 -7.56
C GLU A 38 8.59 -9.51 -7.87
N ALA A 39 7.64 -8.93 -7.14
CA ALA A 39 7.27 -7.53 -7.28
C ALA A 39 8.49 -6.62 -7.03
N ARG A 40 9.25 -6.86 -5.96
CA ARG A 40 10.48 -6.09 -5.67
C ARG A 40 11.53 -6.27 -6.77
N ARG A 41 11.77 -7.49 -7.23
CA ARG A 41 12.79 -7.80 -8.24
C ARG A 41 12.47 -7.16 -9.59
N VAL A 42 11.20 -7.15 -9.99
CA VAL A 42 10.76 -6.65 -11.30
C VAL A 42 10.48 -5.15 -11.28
N CYS A 43 9.67 -4.69 -10.32
CA CYS A 43 9.16 -3.31 -10.31
C CYS A 43 10.16 -2.32 -9.70
N ALA A 44 11.14 -2.78 -8.91
CA ALA A 44 12.16 -1.90 -8.32
C ALA A 44 13.45 -1.77 -9.15
N GLN A 45 13.42 -2.17 -10.43
CA GLN A 45 14.58 -2.06 -11.33
C GLN A 45 14.94 -0.61 -11.71
N CYS A 46 13.97 0.31 -11.58
CA CYS A 46 14.10 1.71 -12.02
C CYS A 46 13.79 2.73 -10.91
N HIS A 47 12.87 2.43 -10.01
CA HIS A 47 12.46 3.29 -8.89
C HIS A 47 12.02 2.44 -7.70
N ALA A 48 11.56 3.04 -6.60
CA ALA A 48 11.03 2.29 -5.47
C ALA A 48 9.80 1.43 -5.86
N LEU A 49 9.62 0.29 -5.18
CA LEU A 49 8.43 -0.55 -5.33
C LEU A 49 7.19 0.26 -4.90
N PRO A 50 6.17 0.43 -5.77
CA PRO A 50 4.96 1.14 -5.38
C PRO A 50 4.21 0.41 -4.26
N SER A 51 3.48 1.16 -3.44
CA SER A 51 2.58 0.58 -2.45
C SER A 51 1.36 -0.06 -3.14
N PRO A 52 0.93 -1.27 -2.74
CA PRO A 52 -0.31 -1.87 -3.25
C PRO A 52 -1.56 -1.00 -3.07
N ASN A 53 -1.55 -0.08 -2.10
CA ASN A 53 -2.66 0.83 -1.82
C ASN A 53 -2.67 2.08 -2.72
N GLN A 54 -1.79 2.20 -3.71
CA GLN A 54 -1.85 3.32 -4.67
C GLN A 54 -2.99 3.19 -5.67
N HIS A 55 -3.47 1.97 -5.93
CA HIS A 55 -4.53 1.69 -6.90
C HIS A 55 -5.47 0.59 -6.37
N PRO A 56 -6.76 0.58 -6.77
CA PRO A 56 -7.66 -0.52 -6.45
C PRO A 56 -7.21 -1.83 -7.11
N PRO A 57 -7.60 -3.02 -6.60
CA PRO A 57 -7.16 -4.32 -7.12
C PRO A 57 -7.38 -4.46 -8.63
N VAL A 58 -8.52 -3.98 -9.11
CA VAL A 58 -8.94 -4.08 -10.52
C VAL A 58 -8.09 -3.24 -11.47
N ALA A 59 -7.38 -2.22 -10.97
CA ALA A 59 -6.55 -1.35 -11.80
C ALA A 59 -5.11 -1.87 -11.98
N TRP A 60 -4.64 -2.76 -11.10
CA TRP A 60 -3.26 -3.25 -11.14
C TRP A 60 -2.87 -3.98 -12.43
N PRO A 61 -3.72 -4.78 -13.11
CA PRO A 61 -3.37 -5.34 -14.41
C PRO A 61 -2.95 -4.28 -15.44
N SER A 62 -3.69 -3.17 -15.52
CA SER A 62 -3.36 -2.06 -16.44
C SER A 62 -2.08 -1.34 -16.03
N VAL A 63 -1.82 -1.17 -14.73
CA VAL A 63 -0.59 -0.56 -14.22
C VAL A 63 0.63 -1.42 -14.54
N VAL A 64 0.55 -2.74 -14.31
CA VAL A 64 1.61 -3.70 -14.62
C VAL A 64 1.90 -3.70 -16.12
N ALA A 65 0.89 -3.80 -16.97
CA ALA A 65 1.05 -3.77 -18.43
C ALA A 65 1.74 -2.47 -18.91
N ARG A 66 1.39 -1.33 -18.31
CA ARG A 66 2.05 -0.06 -18.61
C ARG A 66 3.54 -0.08 -18.23
N MET A 67 3.90 -0.63 -17.07
CA MET A 67 5.30 -0.73 -16.65
C MET A 67 6.09 -1.70 -17.52
N GLU A 68 5.50 -2.82 -17.92
CA GLU A 68 6.12 -3.77 -18.83
C GLU A 68 6.42 -3.16 -20.21
N ASN A 69 5.55 -2.27 -20.70
CA ASN A 69 5.83 -1.50 -21.91
C ASN A 69 7.05 -0.59 -21.75
N TYR A 70 7.23 0.05 -20.59
CA TYR A 70 8.44 0.82 -20.30
C TYR A 70 9.68 -0.07 -20.16
N ILE A 71 9.56 -1.24 -19.53
CA ILE A 71 10.67 -2.20 -19.40
C ILE A 71 11.12 -2.65 -20.80
N ARG A 72 10.18 -2.98 -21.69
CA ARG A 72 10.46 -3.41 -23.07
C ARG A 72 11.25 -2.38 -23.87
N GLY A 73 10.99 -1.09 -23.66
CA GLY A 73 11.72 0.02 -24.29
C GLY A 73 13.05 0.36 -23.61
N SER A 74 13.45 -0.38 -22.58
CA SER A 74 14.65 -0.11 -21.78
C SER A 74 15.58 -1.32 -21.77
N ASN A 75 16.86 -1.13 -21.44
CA ASN A 75 17.82 -2.23 -21.29
C ASN A 75 17.64 -2.98 -19.94
N LYS A 76 16.39 -3.29 -19.56
CA LYS A 76 16.02 -3.95 -18.31
C LYS A 76 15.42 -5.32 -18.59
N ARG A 77 15.44 -6.19 -17.58
CA ARG A 77 14.97 -7.56 -17.72
C ARG A 77 13.44 -7.59 -17.67
N MET A 78 12.83 -8.16 -18.70
CA MET A 78 11.40 -8.49 -18.69
C MET A 78 11.10 -9.58 -17.66
N PRO A 79 9.95 -9.51 -16.96
CA PRO A 79 9.51 -10.60 -16.11
C PRO A 79 9.22 -11.85 -16.94
N THR A 80 9.44 -13.02 -16.34
CA THR A 80 8.85 -14.27 -16.84
C THR A 80 7.34 -14.29 -16.57
N GLN A 81 6.58 -15.18 -17.23
CA GLN A 81 5.15 -15.32 -16.96
C GLN A 81 4.86 -15.61 -15.47
N SER A 82 5.64 -16.48 -14.84
CA SER A 82 5.49 -16.78 -13.41
C SER A 82 5.77 -15.58 -12.51
N GLU A 83 6.73 -14.72 -12.89
CA GLU A 83 6.99 -13.48 -12.13
C GLU A 83 5.87 -12.45 -12.33
N HIS A 84 5.34 -12.33 -13.55
CA HIS A 84 4.17 -11.49 -13.86
C HIS A 84 2.97 -11.88 -12.99
N ASP A 85 2.64 -13.17 -12.94
CA ASP A 85 1.46 -13.65 -12.20
C ASP A 85 1.64 -13.44 -10.69
N ALA A 86 2.85 -13.69 -10.17
CA ALA A 86 3.18 -13.48 -8.77
C ALA A 86 3.13 -12.00 -8.37
N LEU A 87 3.71 -11.09 -9.16
CA LEU A 87 3.70 -9.66 -8.83
C LEU A 87 2.30 -9.05 -8.97
N LEU A 88 1.51 -9.50 -9.96
CA LEU A 88 0.14 -9.04 -10.12
C LEU A 88 -0.72 -9.49 -8.94
N GLY A 89 -0.60 -10.76 -8.56
CA GLY A 89 -1.26 -11.31 -7.38
C GLY A 89 -0.87 -10.59 -6.09
N TYR A 90 0.40 -10.21 -5.94
CA TYR A 90 0.87 -9.40 -4.81
C TYR A 90 0.12 -8.07 -4.71
N PHE A 91 0.03 -7.31 -5.80
CA PHE A 91 -0.61 -6.00 -5.79
C PHE A 91 -2.13 -6.09 -5.57
N GLN A 92 -2.79 -7.03 -6.24
CA GLN A 92 -4.24 -7.20 -6.11
C GLN A 92 -4.65 -7.64 -4.70
N LYS A 93 -3.91 -8.58 -4.10
CA LYS A 93 -4.24 -9.14 -2.78
C LYS A 93 -3.93 -8.18 -1.63
N ASN A 94 -2.93 -7.31 -1.79
CA ASN A 94 -2.48 -6.42 -0.72
C ASN A 94 -3.03 -4.99 -0.84
N SER A 95 -3.86 -4.70 -1.84
CA SER A 95 -4.60 -3.44 -1.93
C SER A 95 -5.77 -3.42 -0.93
N SER A 96 -5.84 -2.39 -0.09
CA SER A 96 -6.91 -2.18 0.90
C SER A 96 -8.07 -1.31 0.41
N TRP A 97 -8.08 -0.90 -0.85
CA TRP A 97 -9.22 -0.21 -1.46
C TRP A 97 -10.50 -1.05 -1.32
N LYS A 98 -11.55 -0.43 -0.80
CA LYS A 98 -12.89 -1.02 -0.66
C LYS A 98 -13.75 -0.75 -1.88
#